data_AF-Q9YDH4-F1
#
_entry.id   AF-Q9YDH4-F1
#
_cell.length_a   1.000
_cell.length_b   1.000
_cell.length_c   1.000
_cell.angle_alpha   90.00
_cell.angle_beta   90.00
_cell.angle_gamma   90.00
#
_symmetry.space_group_name_H-M   'P 1'
#
loop_
_entity.id
_entity.type
_entity.pdbx_description
1 polymer ?
#
loop_
_entity_poly.entity_id
_entity_poly.type
_entity_poly.pdbx_seq_one_letter_code
_entity_poly.pdbx_strand_id
1 'polypeptide(L)'
;MGRRRSDIYEAVRRVLNYPLEDRGDYSIVYRHRVEGVGEVLREARLESVARVDKWAVHLVNGDSIPLHRIVEIRGPRGETVWRRGLGWLEDLSSRRRTAD
;
A
#
# COMPACT_ATOMS: atom_id res chain seq x y z
N MET A 1 -23.27 -4.48 0.03
CA MET A 1 -22.26 -3.51 0.52
C MET A 1 -20.78 -3.98 0.38
N GLY A 2 -20.48 -5.07 -0.34
CA GLY A 2 -19.14 -5.71 -0.31
C GLY A 2 -18.06 -5.17 -1.26
N ARG A 3 -18.43 -4.56 -2.39
CA ARG A 3 -17.50 -4.29 -3.51
C ARG A 3 -16.35 -3.32 -3.17
N ARG A 4 -16.57 -2.36 -2.26
CA ARG A 4 -15.60 -1.29 -1.94
C ARG A 4 -14.53 -1.70 -0.92
N ARG A 5 -14.83 -2.67 -0.03
CA ARG A 5 -13.82 -3.22 0.89
C ARG A 5 -12.84 -4.14 0.15
N SER A 6 -13.34 -4.83 -0.88
CA SER A 6 -12.51 -5.68 -1.74
C SER A 6 -11.41 -4.91 -2.46
N ASP A 7 -11.66 -3.68 -2.91
CA ASP A 7 -10.68 -2.94 -3.73
C ASP A 7 -9.35 -2.67 -2.99
N ILE A 8 -9.41 -2.21 -1.73
CA ILE A 8 -8.19 -1.91 -0.95
C ILE A 8 -7.43 -3.20 -0.65
N TYR A 9 -8.15 -4.25 -0.22
CA TYR A 9 -7.57 -5.55 0.07
C TYR A 9 -6.88 -6.14 -1.16
N GLU A 10 -7.57 -6.13 -2.30
CA GLU A 10 -7.03 -6.64 -3.57
C GLU A 10 -5.87 -5.77 -4.07
N ALA A 11 -5.90 -4.46 -3.84
CA ALA A 11 -4.80 -3.58 -4.20
C ALA A 11 -3.52 -3.90 -3.41
N VAL A 12 -3.65 -4.04 -2.09
CA VAL A 12 -2.53 -4.43 -1.21
C VAL A 12 -2.04 -5.84 -1.56
N ARG A 13 -2.95 -6.80 -1.79
CA ARG A 13 -2.55 -8.15 -2.21
C ARG A 13 -1.82 -8.17 -3.55
N ARG A 14 -2.27 -7.35 -4.51
CA ARG A 14 -1.62 -7.26 -5.82
C ARG A 14 -0.17 -6.81 -5.69
N VAL A 15 0.12 -5.80 -4.87
CA VAL A 15 1.52 -5.35 -4.68
C VAL A 15 2.35 -6.31 -3.84
N LEU A 16 1.75 -7.04 -2.90
CA LEU A 16 2.46 -8.09 -2.13
C LEU A 16 2.81 -9.32 -2.97
N ASN A 17 2.10 -9.56 -4.07
CA ASN A 17 2.43 -10.62 -5.02
C ASN A 17 3.60 -10.26 -5.96
N TYR A 18 4.10 -9.01 -5.94
CA TYR A 18 5.33 -8.70 -6.67
C TYR A 18 6.53 -9.46 -6.08
N PRO A 19 7.54 -9.76 -6.90
CA PRO A 19 8.79 -10.35 -6.41
C PRO A 19 9.34 -9.54 -5.25
N LEU A 20 9.96 -10.20 -4.26
CA LEU A 20 10.55 -9.50 -3.11
C LEU A 20 11.52 -8.38 -3.53
N GLU A 21 12.25 -8.59 -4.61
CA GLU A 21 13.17 -7.60 -5.18
C GLU A 21 12.45 -6.32 -5.61
N ASP A 22 11.28 -6.44 -6.22
CA ASP A 22 10.47 -5.30 -6.64
C ASP A 22 9.58 -4.76 -5.50
N ARG A 23 9.22 -5.59 -4.49
CA ARG A 23 8.27 -5.21 -3.43
C ARG A 23 8.87 -4.24 -2.41
N GLY A 24 10.19 -4.30 -2.18
CA GLY A 24 10.85 -3.52 -1.12
C GLY A 24 10.67 -2.00 -1.28
N ASP A 25 10.58 -1.54 -2.51
CA ASP A 25 10.47 -0.11 -2.83
C ASP A 25 9.03 0.41 -2.83
N TYR A 26 8.03 -0.46 -2.69
CA TYR A 26 6.64 -0.03 -2.56
C TYR A 26 6.31 0.32 -1.10
N SER A 27 5.40 1.27 -0.93
CA SER A 27 4.92 1.66 0.38
C SER A 27 3.42 1.90 0.42
N ILE A 28 2.82 1.66 1.59
CA ILE A 28 1.41 1.87 1.89
C ILE A 28 1.31 3.15 2.70
N VAL A 29 0.55 4.12 2.19
CA VAL A 29 0.24 5.34 2.91
C VAL A 29 -1.11 5.20 3.58
N TYR A 30 -1.17 5.51 4.86
CA TYR A 30 -2.35 5.34 5.70
C TYR A 30 -2.54 6.52 6.66
N ARG A 31 -3.80 6.74 7.03
CA ARG A 31 -4.15 7.69 8.08
C ARG A 31 -3.81 7.11 9.44
N HIS A 32 -3.08 7.88 10.23
CA HIS A 32 -2.75 7.55 11.62
C HIS A 32 -3.24 8.67 12.52
N ARG A 33 -3.93 8.32 13.60
CA ARG A 33 -4.43 9.30 14.56
C ARG A 33 -3.35 9.53 15.62
N VAL A 34 -2.86 10.77 15.69
CA VAL A 34 -1.94 11.23 16.72
C VAL A 34 -2.73 12.06 17.73
N GLU A 35 -2.57 11.73 19.00
CA GLU A 35 -3.22 12.47 20.08
C GLU A 35 -2.80 13.96 20.05
N GLY A 36 -3.76 14.87 20.22
CA GLY A 36 -3.52 16.32 20.16
C GLY A 36 -3.29 16.92 18.77
N VAL A 37 -2.96 16.12 17.75
CA VAL A 37 -2.67 16.61 16.38
C VAL A 37 -3.79 16.25 15.39
N GLY A 38 -4.49 15.13 15.62
CA GLY A 38 -5.54 14.64 14.73
C GLY A 38 -5.03 13.55 13.78
N GLU A 39 -5.53 13.54 12.54
CA GLU A 39 -5.11 12.54 11.54
C GLU A 39 -3.90 13.04 10.74
N VAL A 40 -2.84 12.23 10.71
CA VAL A 40 -1.65 12.45 9.87
C VAL A 40 -1.49 11.30 8.89
N LEU A 41 -0.80 11.54 7.78
CA LEU A 41 -0.40 10.47 6.88
C LEU A 41 0.92 9.85 7.37
N ARG A 42 0.92 8.52 7.44
CA ARG A 42 2.11 7.71 7.69
C ARG A 42 2.32 6.78 6.51
N GLU A 43 3.55 6.32 6.37
CA GLU A 43 3.97 5.44 5.31
C GLU A 43 4.62 4.20 5.92
N ALA A 44 4.21 3.02 5.46
CA ALA A 44 4.81 1.74 5.84
C ALA A 44 5.30 1.05 4.56
N ARG A 45 6.57 0.65 4.53
CA ARG A 45 7.11 -0.11 3.41
C ARG A 45 6.49 -1.51 3.35
N LEU A 46 6.31 -2.05 2.14
CA LEU A 46 5.76 -3.40 1.98
C LEU A 46 6.68 -4.47 2.58
N GLU A 47 7.98 -4.25 2.65
CA GLU A 47 8.92 -5.16 3.35
C GLU A 47 8.53 -5.36 4.84
N SER A 48 7.91 -4.36 5.45
CA SER A 48 7.48 -4.42 6.85
C SER A 48 6.16 -5.14 7.03
N VAL A 49 5.49 -5.58 5.96
CA VAL A 49 4.20 -6.28 6.03
C VAL A 49 4.44 -7.77 6.31
N ALA A 50 3.98 -8.24 7.46
CA ALA A 50 4.02 -9.65 7.82
C ALA A 50 2.89 -10.46 7.15
N ARG A 51 1.67 -9.92 7.15
CA ARG A 51 0.49 -10.56 6.55
C ARG A 51 -0.64 -9.55 6.32
N VAL A 52 -1.61 -9.92 5.50
CA VAL A 52 -2.80 -9.11 5.25
C VAL A 52 -4.04 -9.98 5.39
N ASP A 53 -5.00 -9.52 6.18
CA ASP A 53 -6.33 -10.11 6.27
C ASP A 53 -7.40 -9.17 5.73
N LYS A 54 -8.67 -9.55 5.83
CA LYS A 54 -9.81 -8.81 5.29
C LYS A 54 -10.08 -7.46 5.97
N TRP A 55 -9.39 -7.16 7.06
CA TRP A 55 -9.61 -6.01 7.94
C TRP A 55 -8.36 -5.14 8.12
N ALA A 56 -7.17 -5.73 8.10
CA ALA A 56 -5.92 -5.02 8.37
C ALA A 56 -4.70 -5.60 7.64
N VAL A 57 -3.70 -4.74 7.48
CA VAL A 57 -2.31 -5.08 7.16
C VAL A 57 -1.54 -5.18 8.48
N HIS A 58 -0.94 -6.33 8.73
CA HIS A 58 -0.13 -6.59 9.94
C HIS A 58 1.32 -6.35 9.60
N LEU A 59 1.99 -5.55 10.41
CA LEU A 59 3.41 -5.27 10.27
C LEU A 59 4.25 -6.26 11.11
N VAL A 60 5.51 -6.43 10.72
CA VAL A 60 6.47 -7.31 11.41
C VAL A 60 6.75 -6.87 12.86
N ASN A 61 6.57 -5.59 13.17
CA ASN A 61 6.76 -5.04 14.50
C ASN A 61 5.55 -5.26 15.44
N GLY A 62 4.49 -5.94 14.97
CA GLY A 62 3.27 -6.20 15.74
C GLY A 62 2.17 -5.16 15.56
N ASP A 63 2.44 -4.03 14.90
CA ASP A 63 1.42 -3.04 14.56
C ASP A 63 0.45 -3.56 13.50
N SER A 64 -0.75 -2.99 13.50
CA SER A 64 -1.78 -3.29 12.50
C SER A 64 -2.35 -2.01 11.90
N ILE A 65 -2.39 -1.94 10.58
CA ILE A 65 -2.98 -0.85 9.81
C ILE A 65 -4.34 -1.32 9.27
N PRO A 66 -5.47 -0.81 9.80
CA PRO A 66 -6.78 -1.14 9.27
C PRO A 66 -6.90 -0.72 7.79
N LEU A 67 -7.48 -1.59 6.95
CA LEU A 67 -7.59 -1.33 5.50
C LEU A 67 -8.34 -0.03 5.20
N HIS A 68 -9.35 0.32 6.00
CA HIS A 68 -10.11 1.56 5.82
C HIS A 68 -9.28 2.83 6.10
N ARG A 69 -8.07 2.72 6.66
CA ARG A 69 -7.15 3.84 6.85
C ARG A 69 -6.16 3.99 5.71
N ILE A 70 -5.99 2.97 4.88
CA ILE A 70 -5.12 3.04 3.69
C ILE A 70 -5.74 4.01 2.69
N VAL A 71 -4.92 4.91 2.16
CA VAL A 71 -5.33 5.96 1.23
C VAL A 71 -4.64 5.86 -0.13
N GLU A 72 -3.39 5.41 -0.16
CA GLU A 72 -2.65 5.19 -1.41
C GLU A 72 -1.56 4.13 -1.24
N ILE A 73 -1.12 3.59 -2.37
CA ILE A 73 0.07 2.76 -2.49
C ILE A 73 1.03 3.50 -3.41
N ARG A 74 2.28 3.62 -2.97
CA ARG A 74 3.35 4.22 -3.76
C ARG A 74 4.27 3.14 -4.32
N GLY A 75 4.74 3.40 -5.53
CA GLY A 75 5.75 2.61 -6.20
C GLY A 75 7.17 3.00 -5.80
N PRO A 76 8.17 2.37 -6.45
CA PRO A 76 9.58 2.51 -6.12
C PRO A 76 10.16 3.91 -6.17
N ARG A 77 9.53 4.83 -6.93
CA ARG A 77 9.97 6.21 -7.07
C ARG A 77 9.12 7.18 -6.25
N GLY A 78 8.31 6.65 -5.34
CA GLY A 78 7.34 7.43 -4.58
C GLY A 78 6.13 7.86 -5.40
N GLU A 79 5.97 7.38 -6.64
CA GLU A 79 4.81 7.67 -7.47
C GLU A 79 3.57 6.93 -6.94
N THR A 80 2.41 7.57 -6.95
CA THR A 80 1.16 6.92 -6.56
C THR A 80 0.72 5.94 -7.65
N VAL A 81 0.77 4.64 -7.38
CA VAL A 81 0.32 3.58 -8.32
C VAL A 81 -1.14 3.20 -8.09
N TRP A 82 -1.64 3.40 -6.87
CA TRP A 82 -3.03 3.18 -6.52
C TRP A 82 -3.46 4.20 -5.49
N ARG A 83 -4.67 4.75 -5.65
CA ARG A 83 -5.26 5.69 -4.69
C ARG A 83 -6.71 5.35 -4.42
N ARG A 84 -7.09 5.36 -3.15
CA ARG A 84 -8.47 5.13 -2.74
C ARG A 84 -9.42 6.12 -3.41
N GLY A 85 -10.45 5.59 -4.07
CA GLY A 85 -11.45 6.38 -4.77
C GLY A 85 -11.11 6.68 -6.23
N LEU A 86 -9.84 6.57 -6.63
CA LEU A 86 -9.40 6.65 -8.03
C LEU A 86 -9.06 5.27 -8.62
N GLY A 87 -8.67 4.30 -7.78
CA GLY A 87 -8.22 2.98 -8.21
C GLY A 87 -6.75 2.99 -8.62
N TRP A 88 -6.39 2.09 -9.52
CA TRP A 88 -5.04 2.05 -10.11
C TRP A 88 -4.85 3.24 -11.04
N LEU A 89 -3.73 3.93 -10.84
CA LEU A 89 -3.28 5.00 -11.72
C LEU A 89 -2.16 4.38 -12.56
N GLU A 90 -2.41 4.13 -13.85
CA GLU A 90 -1.38 3.66 -14.80
C GLU A 90 -0.16 4.62 -14.80
N ASP A 91 1.08 4.19 -15.04
CA ASP A 91 1.56 3.11 -15.90
C ASP A 91 2.68 2.28 -15.23
N LEU A 92 2.44 0.99 -15.01
CA LEU A 92 3.46 0.01 -14.59
C LEU A 92 4.34 -0.48 -15.77
N SER A 93 4.18 0.10 -16.98
CA SER A 93 4.85 -0.34 -18.22
C SER A 93 6.08 0.46 -18.62
N SER A 94 6.48 1.50 -17.87
CA SER A 94 7.58 2.37 -18.27
C SER A 94 8.79 2.26 -17.33
N ARG A 95 9.57 1.16 -17.48
CA ARG A 95 11.07 1.10 -17.41
C ARG A 95 11.64 -0.27 -16.96
N ARG A 96 11.30 -1.36 -17.66
CA ARG A 96 12.31 -2.38 -18.01
C ARG A 96 12.69 -2.26 -19.48
N ARG A 97 13.09 -1.04 -19.90
CA ARG A 97 13.80 -0.84 -21.16
C ARG A 97 15.22 -0.38 -20.81
N THR A 98 16.13 -1.35 -20.90
CA THR A 98 17.57 -1.22 -21.17
C THR A 98 18.42 -0.37 -20.23
N ALA A 99 19.18 -1.05 -19.38
CA ALA A 99 20.58 -0.73 -19.12
C ALA A 99 21.34 -2.08 -19.12
N ASP A 100 21.41 -2.68 -20.31
CA ASP A 100 22.64 -3.35 -20.76
C ASP A 100 23.63 -2.23 -21.14
#